data_AF-A0A927QKJ1-F1
#
_entry.id   AF-A0A927QKJ1-F1
#
_cell.length_a   1.000
_cell.length_b   1.000
_cell.length_c   1.000
_cell.angle_alpha   90.00
_cell.angle_beta   90.00
_cell.angle_gamma   90.00
#
_symmetry.space_group_name_H-M   'P 1'
#
loop_
_entity.id
_entity.type
_entity.pdbx_description
1 polymer ?
#
loop_
_entity_poly.entity_id
_entity_poly.type
_entity_poly.pdbx_seq_one_letter_code
_entity_poly.pdbx_strand_id
1 'polypeptide(L)'
;MAETGASPPPSSSPARTPLARAEQFVWLTARVLEQRRFAYHFLEGSADAVETALAAYRNADEGYGHALEPDLRGPVSQPLHTGHALRVLDSIGRCGGQRVERVCRYLTSVSTPDGALPAVHPSQRGYPAAPFVPIVDDPPSDLLATGPVVGLLHRNQVWHAWLFRATDFCWQAVESLEKSHPYEIHAAVAFLESVPDRSRARAAADRLGRLVREHRLAALDPERPHDFPVPTGYAPGEHHYPHDFARTPESLARAWFTDEEMSRSLDFLAGEQEEDGGWPIRWRQWAPSTAMESRPIVTIEALRTLRAYGRPLG
;
A
#
# COMPACT_ATOMS: atom_id res chain seq x y z
N MET A 1 61.60 -1.73 18.09
CA MET A 1 60.43 -1.00 18.63
C MET A 1 59.46 -0.87 17.48
N ALA A 2 58.28 -1.46 17.62
CA ALA A 2 57.47 -2.05 16.55
C ALA A 2 56.88 -1.04 15.56
N GLU A 3 57.10 -1.30 14.26
CA GLU A 3 56.24 -0.80 13.18
C GLU A 3 54.92 -1.58 13.21
N THR A 4 53.85 -0.93 13.63
CA THR A 4 52.49 -1.47 13.51
C THR A 4 52.02 -1.33 12.05
N GLY A 5 52.35 -2.33 11.25
CA GLY A 5 51.76 -2.55 9.93
C GLY A 5 50.29 -2.96 10.06
N ALA A 6 49.40 -1.98 10.19
CA ALA A 6 47.98 -2.20 9.92
C ALA A 6 47.77 -2.13 8.41
N SER A 7 47.51 -3.27 7.78
CA SER A 7 47.06 -3.30 6.39
C SER A 7 45.80 -2.44 6.24
N PRO A 8 45.64 -1.68 5.14
CA PRO A 8 44.40 -0.99 4.87
C PRO A 8 43.25 -2.01 4.78
N PRO A 9 42.03 -1.66 5.24
CA PRO A 9 40.89 -2.55 5.11
C PRO A 9 40.68 -2.88 3.61
N PRO A 10 40.31 -4.12 3.28
CA PRO A 10 40.08 -4.49 1.89
C PRO A 10 39.04 -3.55 1.26
N SER A 11 39.41 -2.98 0.12
CA SER A 11 38.56 -2.13 -0.71
C SER A 11 37.35 -2.91 -1.23
N SER A 12 36.17 -2.30 -1.07
CA SER A 12 34.86 -2.65 -1.65
C SER A 12 34.42 -4.09 -1.44
N SER A 13 33.50 -4.30 -0.49
CA SER A 13 32.56 -5.42 -0.56
C SER A 13 31.97 -5.49 -1.98
N PRO A 14 31.83 -6.68 -2.60
CA PRO A 14 31.14 -6.79 -3.87
C PRO A 14 29.79 -6.06 -3.76
N ALA A 15 29.44 -5.29 -4.80
CA ALA A 15 28.20 -4.52 -4.80
C ALA A 15 27.04 -5.46 -4.45
N ARG A 16 26.52 -5.30 -3.23
CA ARG A 16 25.42 -6.14 -2.75
C ARG A 16 24.23 -5.91 -3.65
N THR A 17 23.61 -7.00 -4.08
CA THR A 17 22.41 -6.94 -4.92
C THR A 17 21.32 -6.10 -4.24
N PRO A 18 20.40 -5.49 -5.01
CA PRO A 18 19.28 -4.75 -4.42
C PRO A 18 18.53 -5.54 -3.35
N LEU A 19 18.29 -6.83 -3.59
CA LEU A 19 17.66 -7.72 -2.61
C LEU A 19 18.49 -7.89 -1.34
N ALA A 20 19.79 -8.14 -1.47
CA ALA A 20 20.66 -8.32 -0.31
C ALA A 20 20.78 -7.04 0.52
N ARG A 21 20.79 -5.85 -0.10
CA ARG A 21 20.77 -4.56 0.61
C ARG A 21 19.45 -4.37 1.36
N ALA A 22 18.33 -4.65 0.70
CA ALA A 22 17.00 -4.55 1.32
C ALA A 22 16.82 -5.54 2.47
N GLU A 23 17.40 -6.74 2.37
CA GLU A 23 17.40 -7.73 3.45
C GLU A 23 18.04 -7.16 4.72
N GLN A 24 19.24 -6.56 4.61
CA GLN A 24 19.88 -5.92 5.76
C GLN A 24 19.04 -4.78 6.32
N PHE A 25 18.49 -3.93 5.45
CA PHE A 25 17.61 -2.83 5.86
C PHE A 25 16.42 -3.34 6.68
N VAL A 26 15.76 -4.39 6.21
CA VAL A 26 14.61 -5.01 6.88
C VAL A 26 15.00 -5.59 8.23
N TRP A 27 16.11 -6.32 8.33
CA TRP A 27 16.54 -6.88 9.62
C TRP A 27 16.96 -5.83 10.65
N LEU A 28 17.46 -4.67 10.21
CA LEU A 28 17.85 -3.58 11.09
C LEU A 28 16.67 -2.74 11.59
N THR A 29 15.67 -2.51 10.73
CA THR A 29 14.68 -1.43 10.94
C THR A 29 13.25 -1.91 11.07
N ALA A 30 12.92 -3.06 10.47
CA ALA A 30 11.52 -3.45 10.31
C ALA A 30 10.89 -4.03 11.58
N ARG A 31 9.59 -3.81 11.75
CA ARG A 31 8.78 -4.52 12.74
C ARG A 31 8.78 -6.00 12.42
N VAL A 32 8.46 -6.84 13.42
CA VAL A 32 8.39 -8.29 13.24
C VAL A 32 7.46 -8.68 12.09
N LEU A 33 6.34 -7.96 11.89
CA LEU A 33 5.44 -8.24 10.77
C LEU A 33 6.14 -8.11 9.41
N GLU A 34 6.75 -6.96 9.12
CA GLU A 34 7.45 -6.74 7.85
C GLU A 34 8.66 -7.66 7.68
N GLN A 35 9.38 -7.98 8.76
CA GLN A 35 10.43 -9.00 8.75
C GLN A 35 9.90 -10.37 8.27
N ARG A 36 8.77 -10.83 8.82
CA ARG A 36 8.14 -12.10 8.39
C ARG A 36 7.62 -12.02 6.96
N ARG A 37 7.04 -10.88 6.55
CA ARG A 37 6.58 -10.66 5.18
C ARG A 37 7.74 -10.71 4.18
N PHE A 38 8.88 -10.09 4.52
CA PHE A 38 10.08 -10.15 3.69
C PHE A 38 10.58 -11.59 3.56
N ALA A 39 10.72 -12.32 4.69
CA ALA A 39 11.14 -13.72 4.64
C ALA A 39 10.20 -14.59 3.80
N TYR A 40 8.88 -14.41 3.91
CA TYR A 40 7.89 -15.12 3.07
C TYR A 40 8.09 -14.85 1.58
N HIS A 41 8.28 -13.59 1.19
CA HIS A 41 8.37 -13.24 -0.23
C HIS A 41 9.76 -13.51 -0.85
N PHE A 42 10.83 -13.50 -0.06
CA PHE A 42 12.20 -13.46 -0.60
C PHE A 42 13.12 -14.57 -0.07
N LEU A 43 12.79 -15.24 1.03
CA LEU A 43 13.67 -16.18 1.74
C LEU A 43 12.96 -17.49 2.12
N GLU A 44 11.96 -17.91 1.35
CA GLU A 44 11.21 -19.17 1.55
C GLU A 44 10.56 -19.32 2.95
N GLY A 45 10.26 -18.19 3.61
CA GLY A 45 9.57 -18.17 4.89
C GLY A 45 8.12 -18.65 4.80
N SER A 46 7.55 -19.11 5.92
CA SER A 46 6.17 -19.64 5.94
C SER A 46 5.11 -18.55 6.10
N ALA A 47 3.93 -18.76 5.50
CA ALA A 47 2.75 -17.92 5.70
C ALA A 47 2.33 -17.89 7.19
N ASP A 48 2.46 -19.01 7.90
CA ASP A 48 2.10 -19.13 9.32
C ASP A 48 2.89 -18.18 10.22
N ALA A 49 4.16 -17.92 9.88
CA ALA A 49 4.98 -16.96 10.63
C ALA A 49 4.49 -15.52 10.44
N VAL A 50 4.02 -15.18 9.24
CA VAL A 50 3.39 -13.88 8.96
C VAL A 50 2.07 -13.73 9.71
N GLU A 51 1.22 -14.76 9.68
CA GLU A 51 -0.06 -14.76 10.42
C GLU A 51 0.15 -14.62 11.93
N THR A 52 1.15 -15.29 12.48
CA THR A 52 1.49 -15.21 13.90
C THR A 52 1.90 -13.78 14.28
N ALA A 53 2.72 -13.12 13.46
CA ALA A 53 3.10 -11.72 13.71
C ALA A 53 1.89 -10.77 13.56
N LEU A 54 1.03 -11.00 12.56
CA LEU A 54 -0.16 -10.18 12.33
C LEU A 54 -1.19 -10.33 13.46
N ALA A 55 -1.28 -11.50 14.10
CA ALA A 55 -2.23 -11.76 15.18
C ALA A 55 -2.05 -10.82 16.38
N ALA A 56 -0.83 -10.31 16.60
CA ALA A 56 -0.54 -9.34 17.66
C ALA A 56 -1.27 -7.99 17.48
N TYR A 57 -1.73 -7.68 16.27
CA TYR A 57 -2.46 -6.45 15.96
C TYR A 57 -3.98 -6.60 16.06
N ARG A 58 -4.51 -7.82 16.20
CA ARG A 58 -5.95 -8.09 16.24
C ARG A 58 -6.54 -7.81 17.62
N ASN A 59 -7.68 -7.14 17.66
CA ASN A 59 -8.41 -6.82 18.89
C ASN A 59 -9.61 -7.76 19.12
N ALA A 60 -10.21 -7.64 20.31
CA ALA A 60 -11.37 -8.44 20.72
C ALA A 60 -12.63 -8.18 19.88
N ASP A 61 -12.72 -7.01 19.24
CA ASP A 61 -13.80 -6.63 18.33
C ASP A 61 -13.61 -7.18 16.90
N GLU A 62 -12.60 -8.03 16.68
CA GLU A 62 -12.24 -8.64 15.40
C GLU A 62 -11.61 -7.66 14.37
N GLY A 63 -11.45 -6.39 14.74
CA GLY A 63 -10.67 -5.41 13.99
C GLY A 63 -9.17 -5.48 14.30
N TYR A 64 -8.41 -4.56 13.71
CA TYR A 64 -6.97 -4.44 13.89
C TYR A 64 -6.60 -3.04 14.39
N GLY A 65 -5.62 -2.98 15.29
CA GLY A 65 -5.13 -1.76 15.94
C GLY A 65 -3.60 -1.68 16.00
N HIS A 66 -3.07 -1.06 17.04
CA HIS A 66 -1.66 -1.08 17.45
C HIS A 66 -0.68 -0.56 16.39
N ALA A 67 -1.10 0.49 15.68
CA ALA A 67 -0.32 1.12 14.62
C ALA A 67 0.07 0.20 13.46
N LEU A 68 -0.76 -0.79 13.14
CA LEU A 68 -0.58 -1.60 11.93
C LEU A 68 -0.45 -0.72 10.67
N GLU A 69 -1.28 0.33 10.61
CA GLU A 69 -1.14 1.50 9.73
C GLU A 69 -0.33 2.55 10.50
N PRO A 70 0.93 2.84 10.14
CA PRO A 70 1.82 3.68 10.96
C PRO A 70 1.26 5.06 11.30
N ASP A 71 0.42 5.64 10.44
CA ASP A 71 -0.17 6.96 10.63
C ASP A 71 -1.29 7.03 11.68
N LEU A 72 -1.82 5.88 12.13
CA LEU A 72 -2.79 5.81 13.21
C LEU A 72 -2.14 5.10 14.41
N ARG A 73 -2.06 5.77 15.57
CA ARG A 73 -1.45 5.18 16.77
C ARG A 73 -2.52 4.71 17.75
N GLY A 74 -2.07 3.95 18.75
CA GLY A 74 -2.93 3.47 19.82
C GLY A 74 -3.52 2.09 19.55
N PRO A 75 -4.28 1.56 20.52
CA PRO A 75 -4.73 0.18 20.52
C PRO A 75 -6.03 -0.04 19.76
N VAL A 76 -6.77 1.02 19.42
CA VAL A 76 -8.13 0.90 18.90
C VAL A 76 -8.17 0.35 17.49
N SER A 77 -9.21 -0.43 17.19
CA SER A 77 -9.43 -0.92 15.85
C SER A 77 -9.80 0.22 14.90
N GLN A 78 -9.25 0.21 13.69
CA GLN A 78 -9.56 1.19 12.63
C GLN A 78 -9.78 0.52 11.27
N PRO A 79 -10.62 1.10 10.38
CA PRO A 79 -10.79 0.61 9.02
C PRO A 79 -9.47 0.48 8.26
N LEU A 80 -8.57 1.48 8.34
CA LEU A 80 -7.27 1.43 7.64
C LEU A 80 -6.35 0.33 8.15
N HIS A 81 -6.29 0.10 9.47
CA HIS A 81 -5.59 -1.05 10.04
C HIS A 81 -6.15 -2.37 9.51
N THR A 82 -7.47 -2.50 9.46
CA THR A 82 -8.12 -3.73 9.01
C THR A 82 -7.91 -3.96 7.51
N GLY A 83 -7.93 -2.91 6.71
CA GLY A 83 -7.56 -2.96 5.30
C GLY A 83 -6.10 -3.36 5.09
N HIS A 84 -5.19 -2.85 5.92
CA HIS A 84 -3.79 -3.30 5.93
C HIS A 84 -3.69 -4.80 6.25
N ALA A 85 -4.38 -5.28 7.30
CA ALA A 85 -4.38 -6.69 7.65
C ALA A 85 -4.88 -7.58 6.51
N LEU A 86 -5.96 -7.18 5.82
CA LEU A 86 -6.47 -7.90 4.65
C LEU A 86 -5.44 -7.93 3.50
N ARG A 87 -4.71 -6.84 3.24
CA ARG A 87 -3.61 -6.83 2.24
C ARG A 87 -2.51 -7.83 2.58
N VAL A 88 -2.14 -7.92 3.86
CA VAL A 88 -1.14 -8.90 4.33
C VAL A 88 -1.64 -10.33 4.16
N LEU A 89 -2.89 -10.60 4.53
CA LEU A 89 -3.49 -11.93 4.39
C LEU A 89 -3.63 -12.34 2.93
N ASP A 90 -4.02 -11.43 2.04
CA ASP A 90 -4.10 -11.67 0.61
C ASP A 90 -2.71 -11.98 0.03
N SER A 91 -1.68 -11.21 0.40
CA SER A 91 -0.32 -11.40 -0.13
C SER A 91 0.31 -12.74 0.22
N ILE A 92 -0.23 -13.45 1.22
CA ILE A 92 0.22 -14.77 1.64
C ILE A 92 -0.81 -15.89 1.36
N GLY A 93 -1.87 -15.61 0.61
CA GLY A 93 -2.91 -16.60 0.26
C GLY A 93 -3.77 -17.08 1.43
N ARG A 94 -3.94 -16.24 2.47
CA ARG A 94 -4.68 -16.54 3.72
C ARG A 94 -5.89 -15.64 3.95
N CYS A 95 -6.30 -14.87 2.94
CA CYS A 95 -7.50 -14.03 3.01
C CYS A 95 -8.77 -14.85 2.77
N GLY A 96 -9.16 -15.69 3.74
CA GLY A 96 -10.40 -16.47 3.64
C GLY A 96 -10.87 -17.09 4.96
N GLY A 97 -11.91 -17.92 4.85
CA GLY A 97 -12.47 -18.69 5.96
C GLY A 97 -13.08 -17.84 7.09
N GLN A 98 -13.22 -18.46 8.28
CA GLN A 98 -13.87 -17.85 9.45
C GLN A 98 -13.20 -16.56 9.95
N ARG A 99 -11.92 -16.34 9.62
CA ARG A 99 -11.26 -15.08 10.00
C ARG A 99 -11.81 -13.91 9.20
N VAL A 100 -11.94 -14.06 7.88
CA VAL A 100 -12.46 -12.99 7.03
C VAL A 100 -13.93 -12.72 7.34
N GLU A 101 -14.72 -13.73 7.66
CA GLU A 101 -16.10 -13.53 8.12
C GLU A 101 -16.16 -12.64 9.38
N ARG A 102 -15.28 -12.89 10.36
CA ARG A 102 -15.19 -12.06 11.57
C ARG A 102 -14.72 -10.63 11.28
N VAL A 103 -13.77 -10.47 10.36
CA VAL A 103 -13.36 -9.16 9.86
C VAL A 103 -14.52 -8.44 9.18
N CYS A 104 -15.30 -9.10 8.32
CA CYS A 104 -16.48 -8.50 7.70
C CYS A 104 -17.54 -8.07 8.72
N ARG A 105 -17.71 -8.81 9.83
CA ARG A 105 -18.57 -8.39 10.95
C ARG A 105 -18.05 -7.11 11.61
N TYR A 106 -16.74 -7.01 11.86
CA TYR A 106 -16.13 -5.78 12.33
C TYR A 106 -16.36 -4.63 11.35
N LEU A 107 -16.08 -4.82 10.06
CA LEU A 107 -16.27 -3.81 9.01
C LEU A 107 -17.73 -3.33 8.94
N THR A 108 -18.70 -4.24 9.11
CA THR A 108 -20.12 -3.89 9.21
C THR A 108 -20.40 -2.96 10.39
N SER A 109 -19.73 -3.16 11.53
CA SER A 109 -19.97 -2.39 12.75
C SER A 109 -19.38 -0.98 12.72
N VAL A 110 -18.37 -0.73 11.89
CA VAL A 110 -17.70 0.57 11.74
C VAL A 110 -18.06 1.27 10.43
N SER A 111 -19.03 0.74 9.71
CA SER A 111 -19.50 1.30 8.44
C SER A 111 -20.40 2.52 8.65
N THR A 112 -20.34 3.42 7.69
CA THR A 112 -21.27 4.53 7.51
C THR A 112 -22.68 4.02 7.13
N PRO A 113 -23.74 4.84 7.23
CA PRO A 113 -25.11 4.41 6.98
C PRO A 113 -25.38 3.84 5.58
N ASP A 114 -24.62 4.27 4.57
CA ASP A 114 -24.67 3.77 3.19
C ASP A 114 -23.87 2.45 2.99
N GLY A 115 -23.18 1.96 4.02
CA GLY A 115 -22.48 0.68 4.03
C GLY A 115 -21.02 0.73 3.58
N ALA A 116 -20.44 1.92 3.44
CA ALA A 116 -19.03 2.12 3.15
C ALA A 116 -18.19 2.22 4.44
N LEU A 117 -16.87 2.38 4.29
CA LEU A 117 -15.96 2.62 5.42
C LEU A 117 -15.58 4.11 5.45
N PRO A 118 -15.50 4.71 6.64
CA PRO A 118 -14.82 5.98 6.79
C PRO A 118 -13.30 5.78 6.74
N ALA A 119 -12.56 6.84 6.37
CA ALA A 119 -11.09 6.83 6.44
C ALA A 119 -10.61 6.56 7.88
N VAL A 120 -11.23 7.22 8.86
CA VAL A 120 -10.95 6.99 10.29
C VAL A 120 -12.26 6.98 11.06
N HIS A 121 -12.41 6.01 11.95
CA HIS A 121 -13.55 5.91 12.85
C HIS A 121 -13.35 6.83 14.08
N PRO A 122 -14.39 7.47 14.64
CA PRO A 122 -14.26 8.44 15.74
C PRO A 122 -13.58 7.88 17.01
N SER A 123 -13.55 6.56 17.17
CA SER A 123 -12.82 5.86 18.24
C SER A 123 -11.31 6.15 18.26
N GLN A 124 -10.73 6.70 17.18
CA GLN A 124 -9.33 7.15 17.15
C GLN A 124 -9.08 8.33 18.11
N ARG A 125 -10.14 9.04 18.50
CA ARG A 125 -10.04 10.18 19.41
C ARG A 125 -9.35 9.79 20.71
N GLY A 126 -8.39 10.62 21.12
CA GLY A 126 -7.58 10.39 22.32
C GLY A 126 -6.29 9.61 22.07
N TYR A 127 -6.07 9.12 20.84
CA TYR A 127 -4.81 8.50 20.43
C TYR A 127 -4.11 9.34 19.36
N PRO A 128 -2.76 9.34 19.32
CA PRO A 128 -2.03 10.07 18.28
C PRO A 128 -2.39 9.56 16.88
N ALA A 129 -2.44 10.48 15.92
CA ALA A 129 -2.62 10.19 14.50
C ALA A 129 -1.88 11.24 13.68
N ALA A 130 -1.63 10.95 12.41
CA ALA A 130 -1.07 11.91 11.48
C ALA A 130 -1.88 13.21 11.46
N PRO A 131 -1.24 14.40 11.54
CA PRO A 131 -1.95 15.69 11.63
C PRO A 131 -2.84 16.04 10.43
N PHE A 132 -2.61 15.37 9.30
CA PHE A 132 -3.36 15.54 8.06
C PHE A 132 -4.53 14.55 7.93
N VAL A 133 -4.79 13.74 8.95
CA VAL A 133 -5.92 12.80 8.99
C VAL A 133 -6.97 13.34 9.98
N PRO A 134 -8.06 13.94 9.49
CA PRO A 134 -9.08 14.53 10.35
C PRO A 134 -9.87 13.46 11.10
N ILE A 135 -10.12 13.68 12.39
CA ILE A 135 -10.97 12.83 13.23
C ILE A 135 -12.24 13.61 13.55
N VAL A 136 -13.33 13.29 12.86
CA VAL A 136 -14.64 13.95 13.00
C VAL A 136 -15.66 13.00 13.65
N ASP A 137 -16.74 13.54 14.19
CA ASP A 137 -17.78 12.73 14.88
C ASP A 137 -18.62 11.89 13.92
N ASP A 138 -18.90 12.42 12.73
CA ASP A 138 -19.68 11.77 11.68
C ASP A 138 -18.85 11.73 10.38
N PRO A 139 -17.89 10.80 10.27
CA PRO A 139 -17.00 10.75 9.13
C PRO A 139 -17.75 10.27 7.88
N PRO A 140 -17.52 10.89 6.72
CA PRO A 140 -18.15 10.45 5.48
C PRO A 140 -17.56 9.11 5.03
N SER A 141 -18.33 8.45 4.18
CA SER A 141 -17.90 7.30 3.39
C SER A 141 -16.71 7.67 2.51
N ASP A 142 -15.71 6.80 2.47
CA ASP A 142 -14.44 7.11 1.82
C ASP A 142 -14.03 5.99 0.86
N LEU A 143 -13.76 6.36 -0.40
CA LEU A 143 -13.34 5.39 -1.41
C LEU A 143 -11.94 4.84 -1.12
N LEU A 144 -11.04 5.64 -0.53
CA LEU A 144 -9.68 5.22 -0.20
C LEU A 144 -9.67 4.08 0.84
N ALA A 145 -10.57 4.15 1.82
CA ALA A 145 -10.74 3.09 2.80
C ALA A 145 -11.54 1.90 2.25
N THR A 146 -12.58 2.15 1.46
CA THR A 146 -13.55 1.12 1.06
C THR A 146 -13.07 0.31 -0.16
N GLY A 147 -12.58 0.97 -1.21
CA GLY A 147 -12.23 0.36 -2.49
C GLY A 147 -11.20 -0.77 -2.38
N PRO A 148 -10.04 -0.55 -1.72
CA PRO A 148 -9.04 -1.60 -1.55
C PRO A 148 -9.56 -2.81 -0.76
N VAL A 149 -10.37 -2.57 0.28
CA VAL A 149 -10.95 -3.65 1.09
C VAL A 149 -11.92 -4.48 0.26
N VAL A 150 -12.87 -3.83 -0.42
CA VAL A 150 -13.86 -4.50 -1.27
C VAL A 150 -13.18 -5.25 -2.42
N GLY A 151 -12.16 -4.67 -3.04
CA GLY A 151 -11.35 -5.31 -4.09
C GLY A 151 -10.70 -6.60 -3.60
N LEU A 152 -10.05 -6.58 -2.43
CA LEU A 152 -9.42 -7.78 -1.85
C LEU A 152 -10.44 -8.87 -1.52
N LEU A 153 -11.60 -8.50 -1.00
CA LEU A 153 -12.64 -9.47 -0.65
C LEU A 153 -13.24 -10.14 -1.89
N HIS A 154 -13.48 -9.38 -2.97
CA HIS A 154 -13.90 -9.96 -4.25
C HIS A 154 -12.82 -10.86 -4.85
N ARG A 155 -11.55 -10.43 -4.82
CA ARG A 155 -10.41 -11.23 -5.29
C ARG A 155 -10.36 -12.60 -4.63
N ASN A 156 -10.67 -12.65 -3.34
CA ASN A 156 -10.67 -13.87 -2.53
C ASN A 156 -12.03 -14.57 -2.46
N GLN A 157 -12.98 -14.22 -3.34
CA GLN A 157 -14.29 -14.87 -3.46
C GLN A 157 -15.08 -14.88 -2.14
N VAL A 158 -14.90 -13.85 -1.32
CA VAL A 158 -15.58 -13.72 -0.02
C VAL A 158 -17.03 -13.35 -0.26
N TRP A 159 -17.93 -14.01 0.47
CA TRP A 159 -19.35 -13.69 0.47
C TRP A 159 -19.78 -13.19 1.85
N HIS A 160 -20.31 -11.97 1.92
CA HIS A 160 -20.85 -11.38 3.15
C HIS A 160 -21.86 -10.28 2.83
N ALA A 161 -22.93 -10.14 3.63
CA ALA A 161 -24.01 -9.18 3.38
C ALA A 161 -23.51 -7.72 3.25
N TRP A 162 -22.54 -7.34 4.08
CA TRP A 162 -21.89 -6.03 4.03
C TRP A 162 -21.21 -5.72 2.69
N LEU A 163 -20.60 -6.73 2.05
CA LEU A 163 -19.84 -6.54 0.82
C LEU A 163 -20.71 -6.01 -0.32
N PHE A 164 -22.00 -6.35 -0.35
CA PHE A 164 -22.93 -5.86 -1.38
C PHE A 164 -23.06 -4.33 -1.33
N ARG A 165 -23.38 -3.77 -0.16
CA ARG A 165 -23.53 -2.31 -0.01
C ARG A 165 -22.22 -1.57 -0.25
N ALA A 166 -21.11 -2.09 0.28
CA ALA A 166 -19.79 -1.52 0.05
C ALA A 166 -19.40 -1.56 -1.45
N THR A 167 -19.80 -2.61 -2.18
CA THR A 167 -19.59 -2.72 -3.63
C THR A 167 -20.41 -1.68 -4.40
N ASP A 168 -21.67 -1.48 -4.02
CA ASP A 168 -22.53 -0.47 -4.64
C ASP A 168 -21.99 0.95 -4.42
N PHE A 169 -21.54 1.24 -3.19
CA PHE A 169 -20.84 2.49 -2.89
C PHE A 169 -19.59 2.67 -3.76
N CYS A 170 -18.72 1.66 -3.86
CA CYS A 170 -17.52 1.74 -4.69
C CYS A 170 -17.85 2.00 -6.16
N TRP A 171 -18.88 1.36 -6.71
CA TRP A 171 -19.34 1.65 -8.08
C TRP A 171 -19.79 3.09 -8.25
N GLN A 172 -20.65 3.57 -7.35
CA GLN A 172 -21.16 4.94 -7.41
C GLN A 172 -20.02 5.96 -7.29
N ALA A 173 -19.13 5.77 -6.31
CA ALA A 173 -17.99 6.64 -6.08
C ALA A 173 -17.09 6.68 -7.32
N VAL A 174 -16.65 5.52 -7.82
CA VAL A 174 -15.81 5.43 -9.02
C VAL A 174 -16.46 6.08 -10.23
N GLU A 175 -17.74 5.83 -10.49
CA GLU A 175 -18.47 6.38 -11.64
C GLU A 175 -18.70 7.89 -11.57
N SER A 176 -18.74 8.44 -10.36
CA SER A 176 -18.89 9.88 -10.11
C SER A 176 -17.58 10.66 -10.18
N LEU A 177 -16.41 10.00 -10.31
CA LEU A 177 -15.11 10.68 -10.37
C LEU A 177 -14.97 11.49 -11.67
N GLU A 178 -14.95 12.83 -11.52
CA GLU A 178 -14.63 13.80 -12.58
C GLU A 178 -13.28 14.49 -12.35
N LYS A 179 -13.02 14.86 -11.09
CA LYS A 179 -11.74 15.36 -10.59
C LYS A 179 -11.34 14.48 -9.41
N SER A 180 -10.07 14.11 -9.36
CA SER A 180 -9.58 13.15 -8.38
C SER A 180 -8.10 13.41 -8.09
N HIS A 181 -7.52 12.59 -7.23
CA HIS A 181 -6.11 12.61 -6.86
C HIS A 181 -5.55 11.18 -6.85
N PRO A 182 -4.23 10.99 -6.89
CA PRO A 182 -3.62 9.67 -7.08
C PRO A 182 -4.08 8.58 -6.09
N TYR A 183 -4.26 8.90 -4.81
CA TYR A 183 -4.71 7.90 -3.82
C TYR A 183 -6.12 7.38 -4.09
N GLU A 184 -7.04 8.26 -4.50
CA GLU A 184 -8.40 7.88 -4.85
C GLU A 184 -8.44 7.03 -6.13
N ILE A 185 -7.60 7.37 -7.12
CA ILE A 185 -7.43 6.54 -8.32
C ILE A 185 -6.86 5.17 -7.96
N HIS A 186 -5.85 5.08 -7.09
CA HIS A 186 -5.32 3.79 -6.63
C HIS A 186 -6.38 2.93 -5.95
N ALA A 187 -7.23 3.55 -5.12
CA ALA A 187 -8.33 2.88 -4.45
C ALA A 187 -9.40 2.37 -5.43
N ALA A 188 -9.74 3.19 -6.43
CA ALA A 188 -10.62 2.80 -7.52
C ALA A 188 -10.06 1.61 -8.31
N VAL A 189 -8.78 1.65 -8.70
CA VAL A 189 -8.12 0.55 -9.43
C VAL A 189 -8.13 -0.73 -8.59
N ALA A 190 -7.80 -0.66 -7.30
CA ALA A 190 -7.79 -1.82 -6.41
C ALA A 190 -9.17 -2.52 -6.35
N PHE A 191 -10.26 -1.74 -6.35
CA PHE A 191 -11.62 -2.25 -6.47
C PHE A 191 -11.89 -2.89 -7.85
N LEU A 192 -11.65 -2.13 -8.92
CA LEU A 192 -11.96 -2.53 -10.29
C LEU A 192 -11.17 -3.76 -10.74
N GLU A 193 -9.96 -3.97 -10.22
CA GLU A 193 -9.14 -5.15 -10.55
C GLU A 193 -9.83 -6.47 -10.24
N SER A 194 -10.73 -6.51 -9.26
CA SER A 194 -11.26 -7.77 -8.74
C SER A 194 -12.78 -7.87 -8.70
N VAL A 195 -13.51 -6.77 -8.92
CA VAL A 195 -14.98 -6.77 -8.95
C VAL A 195 -15.54 -7.72 -10.05
N PRO A 196 -16.67 -8.44 -9.82
CA PRO A 196 -17.16 -9.47 -10.74
C PRO A 196 -17.53 -8.99 -12.15
N ASP A 197 -18.13 -7.80 -12.29
CA ASP A 197 -18.49 -7.25 -13.62
C ASP A 197 -17.25 -6.73 -14.36
N ARG A 198 -16.56 -7.64 -15.04
CA ARG A 198 -15.29 -7.35 -15.72
C ARG A 198 -15.44 -6.38 -16.89
N SER A 199 -16.58 -6.39 -17.58
CA SER A 199 -16.89 -5.44 -18.67
C SER A 199 -17.01 -4.02 -18.14
N ARG A 200 -17.85 -3.81 -17.12
CA ARG A 200 -18.02 -2.50 -16.47
C ARG A 200 -16.72 -2.04 -15.84
N ALA A 201 -15.96 -2.96 -15.25
CA ALA A 201 -14.68 -2.64 -14.62
C ALA A 201 -13.65 -2.10 -15.61
N ARG A 202 -13.51 -2.74 -16.78
CA ARG A 202 -12.61 -2.28 -17.85
C ARG A 202 -13.04 -0.92 -18.38
N ALA A 203 -14.32 -0.72 -18.67
CA ALA A 203 -14.83 0.56 -19.15
C ALA A 203 -14.60 1.71 -18.14
N ALA A 204 -14.81 1.43 -16.84
CA ALA A 204 -14.52 2.40 -15.78
C ALA A 204 -13.00 2.66 -15.67
N ALA A 205 -12.16 1.63 -15.70
CA ALA A 205 -10.71 1.79 -15.66
C ALA A 205 -10.18 2.61 -16.87
N ASP A 206 -10.70 2.38 -18.08
CA ASP A 206 -10.33 3.17 -19.26
C ASP A 206 -10.69 4.65 -19.10
N ARG A 207 -11.84 4.95 -18.49
CA ARG A 207 -12.24 6.33 -18.16
C ARG A 207 -11.28 6.94 -17.14
N LEU A 208 -10.93 6.23 -16.07
CA LEU A 208 -9.98 6.71 -15.07
C LEU A 208 -8.59 6.93 -15.67
N GLY A 209 -8.13 6.07 -16.58
CA GLY A 209 -6.87 6.26 -17.30
C GLY A 209 -6.82 7.55 -18.09
N ARG A 210 -7.93 7.94 -18.75
CA ARG A 210 -8.04 9.26 -19.39
C ARG A 210 -7.96 10.41 -18.40
N LEU A 211 -8.62 10.29 -17.24
CA LEU A 211 -8.53 11.30 -16.17
C LEU A 211 -7.11 11.44 -15.61
N VAL A 212 -6.39 10.33 -15.40
CA VAL A 212 -4.98 10.33 -14.96
C VAL A 212 -4.11 11.10 -15.95
N ARG A 213 -4.33 10.92 -17.26
CA ARG A 213 -3.59 11.61 -18.31
C ARG A 213 -3.97 13.10 -18.38
N GLU A 214 -5.26 13.40 -18.42
CA GLU A 214 -5.80 14.76 -18.52
C GLU A 214 -5.32 15.64 -17.36
N HIS A 215 -5.44 15.13 -16.13
CA HIS A 215 -5.03 15.85 -14.91
C HIS A 215 -3.55 15.66 -14.55
N ARG A 216 -2.78 14.96 -15.40
CA ARG A 216 -1.34 14.71 -15.23
C ARG A 216 -0.99 14.13 -13.85
N LEU A 217 -1.82 13.20 -13.37
CA LEU A 217 -1.70 12.59 -12.03
C LEU A 217 -0.54 11.59 -11.91
N ALA A 218 0.02 11.15 -13.03
CA ALA A 218 1.20 10.30 -13.09
C ALA A 218 2.38 11.06 -13.69
N ALA A 219 3.48 11.14 -12.97
CA ALA A 219 4.76 11.66 -13.45
C ALA A 219 5.38 10.68 -14.45
N LEU A 220 5.26 10.99 -15.74
CA LEU A 220 5.72 10.14 -16.84
C LEU A 220 7.21 10.30 -17.14
N ASP A 221 7.83 11.36 -16.61
CA ASP A 221 9.26 11.63 -16.73
C ASP A 221 9.85 11.92 -15.35
N PRO A 222 10.52 10.93 -14.74
CA PRO A 222 11.15 11.09 -13.44
C PRO A 222 12.31 12.10 -13.40
N GLU A 223 12.89 12.48 -14.54
CA GLU A 223 13.92 13.53 -14.62
C GLU A 223 13.32 14.94 -14.60
N ARG A 224 12.02 15.07 -14.90
CA ARG A 224 11.28 16.33 -14.92
C ARG A 224 9.99 16.24 -14.09
N PRO A 225 10.09 15.91 -12.79
CA PRO A 225 8.91 15.72 -11.94
C PRO A 225 8.11 17.03 -11.79
N HIS A 226 8.77 18.18 -11.84
CA HIS A 226 8.15 19.50 -11.76
C HIS A 226 7.18 19.82 -12.91
N ASP A 227 7.25 19.09 -14.02
CA ASP A 227 6.29 19.24 -15.11
C ASP A 227 4.91 18.69 -14.71
N PHE A 228 4.82 17.89 -13.64
CA PHE A 228 3.61 17.25 -13.16
C PHE A 228 3.17 17.91 -11.85
N PRO A 229 1.90 18.36 -11.75
CA PRO A 229 1.42 19.02 -10.54
C PRO A 229 1.33 18.02 -9.38
N VAL A 230 1.79 18.44 -8.21
CA VAL A 230 1.50 17.75 -6.94
C VAL A 230 0.14 18.26 -6.44
N PRO A 231 -0.85 17.40 -6.19
CA PRO A 231 -2.17 17.83 -5.72
C PRO A 231 -2.11 18.60 -4.39
N THR A 232 -3.07 19.50 -4.16
CA THR A 232 -3.16 20.24 -2.88
C THR A 232 -3.33 19.27 -1.71
N GLY A 233 -2.57 19.50 -0.63
CA GLY A 233 -2.61 18.67 0.59
C GLY A 233 -1.52 17.59 0.67
N TYR A 234 -0.84 17.32 -0.44
CA TYR A 234 0.28 16.38 -0.52
C TYR A 234 1.59 17.02 -0.02
N ALA A 235 2.57 16.18 0.33
CA ALA A 235 3.91 16.66 0.64
C ALA A 235 4.61 17.24 -0.60
N PRO A 236 5.52 18.21 -0.45
CA PRO A 236 6.34 18.69 -1.55
C PRO A 236 7.08 17.53 -2.22
N GLY A 237 6.90 17.37 -3.54
CA GLY A 237 7.55 16.31 -4.32
C GLY A 237 6.89 14.93 -4.20
N GLU A 238 5.69 14.82 -3.60
CA GLU A 238 4.91 13.58 -3.54
C GLU A 238 4.25 13.28 -4.91
N HIS A 239 5.10 12.96 -5.88
CA HIS A 239 4.68 12.50 -7.20
C HIS A 239 4.37 11.02 -7.17
N HIS A 240 3.40 10.63 -8.00
CA HIS A 240 3.09 9.24 -8.28
C HIS A 240 3.52 8.91 -9.70
N TYR A 241 4.03 7.70 -9.89
CA TYR A 241 4.61 7.24 -11.14
C TYR A 241 3.78 6.09 -11.72
N PRO A 242 3.91 5.78 -13.02
CA PRO A 242 3.19 4.65 -13.64
C PRO A 242 3.21 3.34 -12.83
N HIS A 243 4.34 2.99 -12.19
CA HIS A 243 4.44 1.80 -11.33
C HIS A 243 3.55 1.85 -10.07
N ASP A 244 3.16 3.03 -9.58
CA ASP A 244 2.26 3.19 -8.43
C ASP A 244 0.81 2.85 -8.78
N PHE A 245 0.41 3.15 -10.03
CA PHE A 245 -0.92 2.83 -10.57
C PHE A 245 -1.00 1.38 -11.05
N ALA A 246 0.06 0.88 -11.69
CA ALA A 246 0.14 -0.46 -12.27
C ALA A 246 1.27 -1.27 -11.63
N ARG A 247 1.06 -1.75 -10.39
CA ARG A 247 2.08 -2.52 -9.65
C ARG A 247 2.38 -3.91 -10.22
N THR A 248 1.51 -4.42 -11.10
CA THR A 248 1.70 -5.70 -11.79
C THR A 248 1.37 -5.54 -13.28
N PRO A 249 1.99 -6.34 -14.18
CA PRO A 249 1.65 -6.33 -15.61
C PRO A 249 0.16 -6.64 -15.89
N GLU A 250 -0.50 -7.37 -15.01
CA GLU A 250 -1.92 -7.78 -15.13
C GLU A 250 -2.91 -6.69 -14.68
N SER A 251 -2.42 -5.60 -14.08
CA SER A 251 -3.26 -4.50 -13.61
C SER A 251 -4.06 -3.87 -14.75
N LEU A 252 -5.32 -3.50 -14.50
CA LEU A 252 -6.13 -2.74 -15.46
C LEU A 252 -5.47 -1.39 -15.80
N ALA A 253 -4.72 -0.81 -14.86
CA ALA A 253 -4.01 0.44 -15.07
C ALA A 253 -2.78 0.30 -15.98
N ARG A 254 -2.31 -0.93 -16.25
CA ARG A 254 -1.14 -1.14 -17.12
C ARG A 254 -1.36 -0.61 -18.55
N ALA A 255 -2.60 -0.70 -19.05
CA ALA A 255 -3.00 -0.22 -20.36
C ALA A 255 -2.98 1.32 -20.48
N TRP A 256 -2.89 2.04 -19.36
CA TRP A 256 -2.87 3.51 -19.37
C TRP A 256 -1.53 4.07 -19.82
N PHE A 257 -0.47 3.26 -19.78
CA PHE A 257 0.91 3.67 -19.99
C PHE A 257 1.54 2.89 -21.13
N THR A 258 2.38 3.57 -21.92
CA THR A 258 3.20 2.91 -22.94
C THR A 258 4.29 2.07 -22.27
N ASP A 259 4.85 1.12 -23.02
CA ASP A 259 5.95 0.28 -22.51
C ASP A 259 7.18 1.12 -22.11
N GLU A 260 7.43 2.22 -22.82
CA GLU A 260 8.54 3.11 -22.54
C GLU A 260 8.32 3.96 -21.27
N GLU A 261 7.10 4.45 -21.05
CA GLU A 261 6.74 5.14 -19.80
C GLU A 261 6.83 4.19 -18.59
N MET A 262 6.37 2.95 -18.76
CA MET A 262 6.49 1.93 -17.72
C MET A 262 7.95 1.56 -17.46
N SER A 263 8.77 1.37 -18.50
CA SER A 263 10.20 1.06 -18.31
C SER A 263 10.91 2.19 -17.56
N ARG A 264 10.73 3.44 -17.99
CA ARG A 264 11.33 4.61 -17.29
C ARG A 264 10.88 4.69 -15.83
N SER A 265 9.59 4.45 -15.58
CA SER A 265 9.04 4.42 -14.23
C SER A 265 9.63 3.32 -13.35
N LEU A 266 9.89 2.13 -13.92
CA LEU A 266 10.48 1.00 -13.20
C LEU A 266 11.99 1.17 -13.00
N ASP A 267 12.70 1.81 -13.93
CA ASP A 267 14.11 2.17 -13.77
C ASP A 267 14.28 3.19 -12.66
N PHE A 268 13.38 4.18 -12.59
CA PHE A 268 13.32 5.11 -11.47
C PHE A 268 13.07 4.40 -10.14
N LEU A 269 12.07 3.51 -10.08
CA LEU A 269 11.82 2.71 -8.87
C LEU A 269 13.05 1.89 -8.45
N ALA A 270 13.76 1.27 -9.40
CA ALA A 270 14.97 0.51 -9.09
C ALA A 270 16.11 1.41 -8.57
N GLY A 271 16.23 2.63 -9.10
CA GLY A 271 17.25 3.60 -8.73
C GLY A 271 17.03 4.29 -7.37
N GLU A 272 15.83 4.20 -6.81
CA GLU A 272 15.48 4.87 -5.54
C GLU A 272 15.93 4.14 -4.28
N GLN A 273 16.57 2.97 -4.40
CA GLN A 273 17.10 2.29 -3.22
C GLN A 273 18.21 3.12 -2.56
N GLU A 274 17.94 3.62 -1.36
CA GLU A 274 18.85 4.45 -0.57
C GLU A 274 20.05 3.66 -0.06
N GLU A 275 21.10 4.36 0.38
CA GLU A 275 22.38 3.76 0.81
C GLU A 275 22.20 2.68 1.89
N ASP A 276 21.24 2.86 2.80
CA ASP A 276 20.91 1.92 3.86
C ASP A 276 20.17 0.66 3.39
N GLY A 277 19.78 0.61 2.11
CA GLY A 277 19.13 -0.52 1.44
C GLY A 277 17.61 -0.43 1.38
N GLY A 278 16.99 0.54 2.03
CA GLY A 278 15.54 0.76 1.99
C GLY A 278 15.09 1.65 0.83
N TRP A 279 13.78 1.64 0.57
CA TRP A 279 13.13 2.63 -0.29
C TRP A 279 12.59 3.80 0.54
N PRO A 280 12.60 5.03 0.00
CA PRO A 280 12.05 6.18 0.68
C PRO A 280 10.53 6.14 0.74
N ILE A 281 9.96 6.82 1.74
CA ILE A 281 8.57 7.27 1.66
C ILE A 281 8.54 8.66 1.00
N ARG A 282 7.60 8.87 0.08
CA ARG A 282 7.44 10.16 -0.63
C ARG A 282 6.34 11.04 -0.05
N TRP A 283 5.52 10.49 0.84
CA TRP A 283 4.44 11.21 1.49
C TRP A 283 4.89 11.92 2.75
N ARG A 284 3.98 12.75 3.28
CA ARG A 284 4.24 13.63 4.41
C ARG A 284 4.67 12.86 5.65
N GLN A 285 5.89 13.16 6.12
CA GLN A 285 6.39 12.66 7.39
C GLN A 285 5.89 13.56 8.53
N TRP A 286 5.46 12.96 9.64
CA TRP A 286 4.99 13.70 10.81
C TRP A 286 5.63 13.25 12.12
N ALA A 287 6.19 12.04 12.16
CA ALA A 287 6.98 11.54 13.29
C ALA A 287 8.11 10.62 12.79
N PRO A 288 9.29 10.62 13.43
CA PRO A 288 10.40 9.74 13.01
C PRO A 288 10.03 8.26 12.99
N SER A 289 9.27 7.80 13.98
CA SER A 289 8.88 6.38 14.09
C SER A 289 7.97 5.93 12.95
N THR A 290 7.05 6.77 12.49
CA THR A 290 6.12 6.39 11.41
C THR A 290 6.85 6.25 10.08
N ALA A 291 7.84 7.11 9.82
CA ALA A 291 8.74 6.96 8.68
C ALA A 291 9.51 5.63 8.74
N MET A 292 10.12 5.30 9.89
CA MET A 292 10.87 4.05 10.06
C MET A 292 10.00 2.80 9.98
N GLU A 293 8.75 2.84 10.43
CA GLU A 293 7.80 1.73 10.29
C GLU A 293 7.27 1.59 8.85
N SER A 294 7.17 2.69 8.11
CA SER A 294 6.64 2.73 6.74
C SER A 294 7.66 2.29 5.69
N ARG A 295 8.95 2.64 5.87
CA ARG A 295 10.02 2.33 4.91
C ARG A 295 10.17 0.83 4.61
N PRO A 296 10.11 -0.09 5.59
CA PRO A 296 10.08 -1.53 5.32
C PRO A 296 8.88 -2.00 4.49
N ILE A 297 7.71 -1.40 4.70
CA ILE A 297 6.51 -1.70 3.91
C ILE A 297 6.74 -1.31 2.45
N VAL A 298 7.16 -0.07 2.18
CA VAL A 298 7.42 0.39 0.81
C VAL A 298 8.59 -0.35 0.15
N THR A 299 9.60 -0.76 0.92
CA THR A 299 10.71 -1.59 0.45
C THR A 299 10.22 -2.94 -0.06
N ILE A 300 9.36 -3.62 0.70
CA ILE A 300 8.76 -4.89 0.28
C ILE A 300 7.91 -4.70 -0.98
N GLU A 301 7.08 -3.65 -1.03
CA GLU A 301 6.22 -3.40 -2.19
C GLU A 301 7.02 -2.99 -3.45
N ALA A 302 8.11 -2.23 -3.31
CA ALA A 302 9.01 -1.88 -4.40
C ALA A 302 9.65 -3.14 -5.01
N LEU A 303 10.23 -4.01 -4.18
CA LEU A 303 10.82 -5.27 -4.62
C LEU A 303 9.78 -6.20 -5.26
N ARG A 304 8.56 -6.29 -4.70
CA ARG A 304 7.47 -7.08 -5.29
C ARG A 304 7.07 -6.54 -6.67
N THR A 305 6.97 -5.22 -6.81
CA THR A 305 6.65 -4.56 -8.09
C THR A 305 7.74 -4.80 -9.12
N LEU A 306 9.00 -4.56 -8.77
CA LEU A 306 10.15 -4.83 -9.64
C LEU A 306 10.19 -6.29 -10.11
N ARG A 307 9.99 -7.25 -9.20
CA ARG A 307 9.92 -8.67 -9.53
C ARG A 307 8.75 -8.99 -10.47
N ALA A 308 7.57 -8.42 -10.24
CA ALA A 308 6.38 -8.67 -11.07
C ALA A 308 6.63 -8.26 -12.53
N TYR A 309 7.44 -7.23 -12.76
CA TYR A 309 7.87 -6.80 -14.09
C TYR A 309 9.16 -7.46 -14.59
N GLY A 310 9.67 -8.47 -13.91
CA GLY A 310 10.89 -9.19 -14.30
C GLY A 310 12.16 -8.35 -14.19
N ARG A 311 12.17 -7.27 -13.39
CA ARG A 311 13.40 -6.51 -13.12
C ARG A 311 14.32 -7.33 -12.21
N PRO A 312 15.64 -7.35 -12.49
CA PRO A 312 16.59 -8.09 -11.67
C PRO A 312 16.70 -7.49 -10.28
N LEU A 313 16.64 -8.35 -9.25
CA LEU A 313 16.82 -7.94 -7.85
C LEU A 313 18.17 -8.38 -7.28
N GLY A 314 18.91 -9.20 -8.02
CA GLY A 314 20.11 -9.91 -7.54
C GLY A 314 20.14 -11.37 -7.93
#